data_AF-A0A4Y2K7F7-F1
#
_entry.id   AF-A0A4Y2K7F7-F1
#
_cell.length_a   1.000
_cell.length_b   1.000
_cell.length_c   1.000
_cell.angle_alpha   90.00
_cell.angle_beta   90.00
_cell.angle_gamma   90.00
#
_symmetry.space_group_name_H-M   'P 1'
#
loop_
_entity.id
_entity.type
_entity.pdbx_description
1 polymer ?
#
loop_
_entity_poly.entity_id
_entity_poly.type
_entity_poly.pdbx_seq_one_letter_code
_entity_poly.pdbx_strand_id
1 'polypeptide(L)'
;MFTQMCQGNLVNCISNPVQPNNKLFFLFDTVHLIKSVRNNWFNEKTLGQVLCFPSPENSSKISLAKLQDLKDIYETEKSNLIKNAPKLSQKVLYSTSFEKQNVLLALNIFHESNSATLAHEAGEKGKDTMGTKEFIYQFLKWWNIVNAKNSEKGKRLKNPFCGPIRSKDQMSMVFLNKFYDWLVSWNNKSALPLEKRKELGLPGKGGRLSKETQFALQFTTKSLIDIVNHIFKEHTP
;
A
#
# COMPACT_ATOMS: atom_id res chain seq x y z
N MET A 1 16.31 8.97 16.28
CA MET A 1 16.07 7.92 17.30
C MET A 1 16.47 6.53 16.80
N PHE A 2 15.73 5.84 15.92
CA PHE A 2 16.09 4.46 15.52
C PHE A 2 17.51 4.31 14.94
N THR A 3 17.96 5.25 14.10
CA THR A 3 19.33 5.25 13.58
C THR A 3 20.40 5.31 14.68
N GLN A 4 20.16 6.07 15.75
CA GLN A 4 21.07 6.15 16.90
C GLN A 4 21.09 4.83 17.69
N MET A 5 19.93 4.18 17.84
CA MET A 5 19.84 2.84 18.47
C MET A 5 20.57 1.77 17.64
N CYS A 6 20.78 2.00 16.35
CA CYS A 6 21.50 1.11 15.44
C CYS A 6 22.92 1.62 15.11
N GLN A 7 23.56 2.37 16.01
CA GLN A 7 24.95 2.82 15.86
C GLN A 7 25.22 3.61 14.56
N GLY A 8 24.23 4.38 14.09
CA GLY A 8 24.35 5.20 12.89
C GLY A 8 23.84 4.55 11.60
N ASN A 9 23.60 3.23 11.59
CA ASN A 9 23.06 2.54 10.41
C ASN A 9 21.76 1.80 10.77
N LEU A 10 20.62 2.31 10.28
CA LEU A 10 19.31 1.72 10.63
C LEU A 10 19.17 0.30 10.04
N VAL A 11 19.08 -0.68 10.94
CA VAL A 11 18.83 -2.10 10.62
C VAL A 11 17.47 -2.54 11.17
N ASN A 12 16.89 -3.60 10.61
CA ASN A 12 15.55 -4.08 10.98
C ASN A 12 15.45 -4.59 12.43
N CYS A 13 16.56 -5.08 13.01
CA CYS A 13 16.61 -5.50 14.39
C CYS A 13 18.02 -5.39 14.99
N ILE A 14 18.07 -5.33 16.32
CA ILE A 14 19.30 -5.44 17.13
C ILE A 14 19.11 -6.52 18.21
N SER A 15 20.20 -7.00 18.80
CA SER A 15 20.11 -7.81 20.03
C SER A 15 19.63 -6.93 21.19
N ASN A 16 18.79 -7.49 22.07
CA ASN A 16 18.37 -6.80 23.28
C ASN A 16 19.60 -6.56 24.19
N PRO A 17 19.80 -5.33 24.70
CA PRO A 17 21.01 -4.97 25.46
C PRO A 17 21.12 -5.67 26.82
N VAL A 18 20.02 -6.17 27.37
CA VAL A 18 19.97 -6.89 28.64
C VAL A 18 19.89 -8.41 28.44
N GLN A 19 19.24 -8.85 27.35
CA GLN A 19 19.05 -10.28 27.03
C GLN A 19 19.48 -10.56 25.58
N PRO A 20 20.79 -10.74 25.31
CA PRO A 20 21.32 -10.78 23.93
C PRO A 20 20.73 -11.86 23.00
N ASN A 21 20.14 -12.92 23.58
CA ASN A 21 19.44 -13.96 22.84
C ASN A 21 18.12 -13.47 22.22
N ASN A 22 17.49 -12.45 22.80
CA ASN A 22 16.26 -11.86 22.30
C ASN A 22 16.55 -10.76 21.29
N LYS A 23 15.77 -10.68 20.20
CA LYS A 23 15.88 -9.62 19.20
C LYS A 23 14.84 -8.52 19.41
N LEU A 24 15.27 -7.27 19.26
CA LEU A 24 14.41 -6.09 19.21
C LEU A 24 14.23 -5.67 17.75
N PHE A 25 13.01 -5.77 17.23
CA PHE A 25 12.68 -5.39 15.86
C PHE A 25 12.08 -3.97 15.82
N PHE A 26 12.47 -3.20 14.80
CA PHE A 26 11.98 -1.84 14.61
C PHE A 26 10.91 -1.79 13.53
N LEU A 27 9.85 -1.03 13.80
CA LEU A 27 8.71 -0.84 12.91
C LEU A 27 8.32 0.64 12.88
N PHE A 28 7.91 1.12 11.72
CA PHE A 28 7.17 2.39 11.64
C PHE A 28 5.68 2.11 11.80
N ASP A 29 4.94 3.09 12.33
CA ASP A 29 3.50 2.96 12.52
C ASP A 29 2.78 2.78 11.16
N THR A 30 2.13 1.63 11.00
CA THR A 30 1.43 1.23 9.78
C THR A 30 0.24 2.14 9.45
N VAL A 31 -0.41 2.74 10.46
CA VAL A 31 -1.46 3.76 10.30
C VAL A 31 -0.91 5.01 9.62
N HIS A 32 0.30 5.42 10.00
CA HIS A 32 0.95 6.56 9.36
C HIS A 32 1.46 6.22 7.97
N LEU A 33 1.97 5.00 7.76
CA LEU A 33 2.40 4.56 6.42
C LEU A 33 1.26 4.61 5.40
N ILE A 34 0.08 4.06 5.72
CA ILE A 34 -1.04 4.07 4.76
C ILE A 34 -1.55 5.49 4.49
N LYS A 35 -1.54 6.37 5.50
CA LYS A 35 -1.84 7.81 5.31
C LYS A 35 -0.80 8.48 4.41
N SER A 36 0.48 8.18 4.59
CA SER A 36 1.56 8.72 3.78
C SER A 36 1.44 8.29 2.31
N VAL A 37 1.13 7.01 2.05
CA VAL A 37 0.88 6.50 0.69
C VAL A 37 -0.26 7.28 0.02
N ARG A 38 -1.41 7.44 0.70
CA ARG A 38 -2.51 8.28 0.16
C ARG A 38 -2.05 9.72 -0.08
N ASN A 39 -1.38 10.33 0.90
CA ASN A 39 -0.95 11.72 0.79
C ASN A 39 0.05 11.95 -0.35
N ASN A 40 0.94 10.99 -0.59
CA ASN A 40 1.87 11.03 -1.71
C ASN A 40 1.11 11.03 -3.02
N TRP A 41 0.12 10.15 -3.17
CA TRP A 41 -0.75 10.12 -4.35
C TRP A 41 -1.52 11.44 -4.54
N PHE A 42 -2.09 11.99 -3.47
CA PHE A 42 -2.88 13.22 -3.52
C PHE A 42 -2.02 14.47 -3.80
N ASN A 43 -0.77 14.47 -3.38
CA ASN A 43 0.14 15.60 -3.60
C ASN A 43 0.94 15.46 -4.90
N GLU A 44 0.71 14.40 -5.67
CA GLU A 44 1.30 14.24 -7.00
C GLU A 44 0.82 15.38 -7.91
N LYS A 45 1.75 16.00 -8.64
CA LYS A 45 1.49 17.24 -9.40
C LYS A 45 1.08 16.99 -10.85
N THR A 46 0.97 15.73 -11.22
CA THR A 46 0.75 15.32 -12.61
C THR A 46 -0.73 15.42 -12.96
N LEU A 47 -1.03 15.52 -14.25
CA LEU A 47 -2.42 15.57 -14.70
C LEU A 47 -3.12 14.27 -14.30
N GLY A 48 -4.19 14.38 -13.50
CA GLY A 48 -4.90 13.22 -12.95
C GLY A 48 -4.22 12.55 -11.75
N GLN A 49 -3.14 13.15 -11.19
CA GLN A 49 -2.42 12.71 -10.00
C GLN A 49 -2.02 11.23 -10.10
N VAL A 50 -1.06 10.97 -10.99
CA VAL A 50 -0.68 9.64 -11.45
C VAL A 50 0.59 9.15 -10.78
N LEU A 51 0.48 8.01 -10.08
CA LEU A 51 1.62 7.23 -9.62
C LEU A 51 1.96 6.14 -10.63
N CYS A 52 3.25 5.96 -10.88
CA CYS A 52 3.78 4.97 -11.82
C CYS A 52 4.51 3.90 -11.03
N PHE A 53 4.13 2.64 -11.20
CA PHE A 53 4.67 1.52 -10.42
C PHE A 53 4.84 0.28 -11.30
N PRO A 54 5.79 -0.63 -11.00
CA PRO A 54 5.90 -1.89 -11.73
C PRO A 54 4.66 -2.73 -11.50
N SER A 55 4.14 -3.43 -12.52
CA SER A 55 3.02 -4.34 -12.32
C SER A 55 3.43 -5.43 -11.31
N PRO A 56 2.59 -5.75 -10.31
CA PRO A 56 2.86 -6.82 -9.35
C PRO A 56 3.06 -8.19 -9.99
N GLU A 57 2.46 -8.44 -11.16
CA GLU A 57 2.53 -9.71 -11.88
C GLU A 57 3.71 -9.76 -12.85
N ASN A 58 4.07 -8.63 -13.45
CA ASN A 58 5.20 -8.51 -14.35
C ASN A 58 5.96 -7.22 -14.07
N SER A 59 7.07 -7.34 -13.33
CA SER A 59 7.83 -6.16 -12.94
C SER A 59 8.31 -5.32 -14.13
N SER A 60 8.51 -5.92 -15.31
CA SER A 60 8.96 -5.22 -16.53
C SER A 60 7.89 -4.34 -17.15
N LYS A 61 6.62 -4.56 -16.81
CA LYS A 61 5.50 -3.71 -17.19
C LYS A 61 5.33 -2.60 -16.15
N ILE A 62 5.07 -1.38 -16.60
CA ILE A 62 4.68 -0.27 -15.72
C ILE A 62 3.16 -0.10 -15.75
N SER A 63 2.55 -0.11 -14.58
CA SER A 63 1.14 0.22 -14.32
C SER A 63 1.01 1.65 -13.81
N LEU A 64 -0.17 2.24 -14.01
CA LEU A 64 -0.50 3.61 -13.62
C LEU A 64 -1.65 3.62 -12.63
N ALA A 65 -1.49 4.29 -11.49
CA ALA A 65 -2.58 4.57 -10.57
C ALA A 65 -2.95 6.05 -10.69
N LYS A 66 -4.13 6.32 -11.24
CA LYS A 66 -4.63 7.68 -11.48
C LYS A 66 -5.69 7.99 -10.43
N LEU A 67 -5.49 9.04 -9.62
CA LEU A 67 -6.51 9.42 -8.65
C LEU A 67 -7.80 9.87 -9.36
N GLN A 68 -7.65 10.37 -10.60
CA GLN A 68 -8.77 10.76 -11.45
C GLN A 68 -9.78 9.63 -11.64
N ASP A 69 -9.36 8.37 -11.77
CA ASP A 69 -10.28 7.24 -11.93
C ASP A 69 -11.26 7.14 -10.75
N LEU A 70 -10.80 7.43 -9.52
CA LEU A 70 -11.68 7.46 -8.34
C LEU A 70 -12.59 8.69 -8.31
N LYS A 71 -12.10 9.83 -8.80
CA LYS A 71 -12.92 11.05 -8.92
C LYS A 71 -14.03 10.85 -9.95
N ASP A 72 -13.74 10.22 -11.08
CA ASP A 72 -14.71 9.95 -12.13
C ASP A 72 -15.81 9.00 -11.66
N ILE A 73 -15.45 7.96 -10.89
CA ILE A 73 -16.43 7.10 -10.22
C ILE A 73 -17.33 7.92 -9.30
N TYR A 74 -16.75 8.76 -8.43
CA TYR A 74 -17.53 9.59 -7.53
C TYR A 74 -18.45 10.56 -8.27
N GLU A 75 -17.96 11.27 -9.29
CA GLU A 75 -18.75 12.22 -10.07
C GLU A 75 -19.89 11.54 -10.83
N THR A 76 -19.65 10.33 -11.35
CA THR A 76 -20.68 9.53 -12.04
C THR A 76 -21.77 9.06 -11.07
N GLU A 77 -21.41 8.73 -9.83
CA GLU A 77 -22.32 8.13 -8.86
C GLU A 77 -22.85 9.11 -7.80
N LYS A 78 -22.39 10.38 -7.76
CA LYS A 78 -22.68 11.29 -6.63
C LYS A 78 -24.17 11.53 -6.41
N SER A 79 -24.95 11.63 -7.50
CA SER A 79 -26.40 11.83 -7.51
C SER A 79 -27.20 10.54 -7.45
N ASN A 80 -26.54 9.38 -7.52
CA ASN A 80 -27.24 8.10 -7.53
C ASN A 80 -27.66 7.71 -6.12
N LEU A 81 -28.86 7.14 -6.00
CA LEU A 81 -29.37 6.60 -4.74
C LEU A 81 -28.56 5.38 -4.28
N ILE A 82 -28.18 4.51 -5.23
CA ILE A 82 -27.35 3.33 -5.03
C ILE A 82 -26.00 3.57 -5.70
N LYS A 83 -24.91 3.32 -4.97
CA LYS A 83 -23.53 3.57 -5.41
C LYS A 83 -22.71 2.29 -5.31
N ASN A 84 -21.88 2.01 -6.30
CA ASN A 84 -20.95 0.88 -6.28
C ASN A 84 -19.74 1.17 -5.39
N ALA A 85 -19.34 2.44 -5.31
CA ALA A 85 -18.25 2.91 -4.45
C ALA A 85 -18.76 3.84 -3.32
N PRO A 86 -19.59 3.36 -2.37
CA PRO A 86 -20.28 4.21 -1.39
C PRO A 86 -19.34 4.87 -0.37
N LYS A 87 -18.08 4.42 -0.26
CA LYS A 87 -17.07 5.00 0.63
C LYS A 87 -16.33 6.18 -0.01
N LEU A 88 -16.45 6.37 -1.32
CA LEU A 88 -15.96 7.57 -1.98
C LEU A 88 -16.91 8.73 -1.68
N SER A 89 -16.34 9.79 -1.13
CA SER A 89 -17.06 11.02 -0.81
C SER A 89 -16.17 12.21 -1.11
N GLN A 90 -16.75 13.40 -1.16
CA GLN A 90 -16.00 14.63 -1.35
C GLN A 90 -14.87 14.79 -0.33
N LYS A 91 -15.12 14.47 0.96
CA LYS A 91 -14.10 14.52 2.02
C LYS A 91 -12.95 13.52 1.80
N VAL A 92 -13.26 12.37 1.21
CA VAL A 92 -12.27 11.32 0.92
C VAL A 92 -11.38 11.72 -0.27
N LEU A 93 -11.94 12.32 -1.32
CA LEU A 93 -11.22 12.66 -2.55
C LEU A 93 -10.58 14.05 -2.55
N TYR A 94 -11.14 14.98 -1.78
CA TYR A 94 -10.71 16.38 -1.70
C TYR A 94 -10.41 16.77 -0.26
N SER A 95 -9.64 15.94 0.45
CA SER A 95 -9.33 16.13 1.87
C SER A 95 -8.52 17.40 2.14
N THR A 96 -8.97 18.18 3.12
CA THR A 96 -8.22 19.28 3.74
C THR A 96 -6.99 18.78 4.51
N SER A 97 -6.08 19.69 4.91
CA SER A 97 -4.91 19.33 5.72
C SER A 97 -5.26 18.61 7.03
N PHE A 98 -6.37 18.98 7.67
CA PHE A 98 -6.86 18.31 8.89
C PHE A 98 -7.38 16.90 8.58
N GLU A 99 -8.22 16.77 7.54
CA GLU A 99 -8.77 15.49 7.11
C GLU A 99 -7.67 14.52 6.61
N LYS A 100 -6.55 15.04 6.09
CA LYS A 100 -5.38 14.23 5.75
C LYS A 100 -4.78 13.49 6.97
N GLN A 101 -5.06 13.90 8.21
CA GLN A 101 -4.62 13.15 9.38
C GLN A 101 -5.54 11.99 9.77
N ASN A 102 -6.76 11.94 9.21
CA ASN A 102 -7.75 10.93 9.53
C ASN A 102 -7.46 9.61 8.79
N VAL A 103 -7.18 8.55 9.56
CA VAL A 103 -6.92 7.21 9.01
C VAL A 103 -8.15 6.63 8.32
N LEU A 104 -9.36 6.85 8.83
CA LEU A 104 -10.58 6.29 8.23
C LEU A 104 -10.80 6.82 6.81
N LEU A 105 -10.55 8.12 6.60
CA LEU A 105 -10.60 8.71 5.26
C LEU A 105 -9.53 8.14 4.33
N ALA A 106 -8.34 7.82 4.86
CA ALA A 106 -7.31 7.15 4.09
C ALA A 106 -7.73 5.72 3.69
N LEU A 107 -8.30 4.96 4.61
CA LEU A 107 -8.76 3.59 4.34
C LEU A 107 -9.93 3.57 3.34
N ASN A 108 -10.78 4.59 3.33
CA ASN A 108 -11.87 4.69 2.36
C ASN A 108 -11.38 4.81 0.90
N ILE A 109 -10.15 5.30 0.66
CA ILE A 109 -9.54 5.29 -0.69
C ILE A 109 -9.21 3.86 -1.11
N PHE A 110 -8.65 3.07 -0.19
CA PHE A 110 -8.21 1.70 -0.45
C PHE A 110 -9.32 0.65 -0.28
N HIS A 111 -10.58 1.07 -0.20
CA HIS A 111 -11.70 0.17 0.09
C HIS A 111 -11.96 -0.82 -1.05
N GLU A 112 -12.38 -2.04 -0.70
CA GLU A 112 -12.61 -3.13 -1.67
C GLU A 112 -13.66 -2.78 -2.72
N SER A 113 -14.70 -2.04 -2.35
CA SER A 113 -15.74 -1.57 -3.27
C SER A 113 -15.19 -0.70 -4.40
N ASN A 114 -14.16 0.11 -4.12
CA ASN A 114 -13.53 0.95 -5.12
C ASN A 114 -12.76 0.09 -6.12
N SER A 115 -12.04 -0.92 -5.61
CA SER A 115 -11.32 -1.90 -6.43
C SER A 115 -12.27 -2.69 -7.35
N ALA A 116 -13.42 -3.13 -6.81
CA ALA A 116 -14.45 -3.82 -7.57
C ALA A 116 -15.07 -2.93 -8.65
N THR A 117 -15.40 -1.68 -8.31
CA THR A 117 -15.96 -0.70 -9.26
C THR A 117 -14.97 -0.39 -10.39
N LEU A 118 -13.69 -0.19 -10.07
CA LEU A 118 -12.65 0.03 -11.09
C LEU A 118 -12.52 -1.17 -12.03
N ALA A 119 -12.59 -2.40 -11.52
CA ALA A 119 -12.54 -3.61 -12.34
C ALA A 119 -13.75 -3.71 -13.28
N HIS A 120 -14.95 -3.37 -12.78
CA HIS A 120 -16.16 -3.31 -13.58
C HIS A 120 -16.06 -2.25 -14.69
N GLU A 121 -15.54 -1.06 -14.39
CA GLU A 121 -15.31 -0.03 -15.41
C GLU A 121 -14.29 -0.44 -16.48
N ALA A 122 -13.28 -1.23 -16.13
CA ALA A 122 -12.32 -1.76 -17.09
C ALA A 122 -12.96 -2.80 -18.04
N GLY A 123 -13.77 -3.70 -17.48
CA GLY A 123 -14.41 -4.77 -18.25
C GLY A 123 -15.55 -4.28 -19.14
N GLU A 124 -16.53 -3.59 -18.56
CA GLU A 124 -17.76 -3.22 -19.28
C GLU A 124 -17.61 -1.94 -20.10
N LYS A 125 -16.87 -0.95 -19.60
CA LYS A 125 -16.74 0.37 -20.24
C LYS A 125 -15.43 0.52 -21.02
N GLY A 126 -14.56 -0.50 -20.99
CA GLY A 126 -13.24 -0.47 -21.66
C GLY A 126 -12.30 0.62 -21.14
N LYS A 127 -12.51 1.13 -19.91
CA LYS A 127 -11.66 2.20 -19.35
C LYS A 127 -10.31 1.64 -18.89
N ASP A 128 -9.25 2.43 -19.04
CA ASP A 128 -7.90 2.10 -18.52
C ASP A 128 -7.79 2.42 -17.01
N THR A 129 -8.47 1.62 -16.18
CA THR A 129 -8.54 1.75 -14.70
C THR A 129 -7.83 0.60 -13.96
N MET A 130 -7.32 -0.41 -14.68
CA MET A 130 -6.76 -1.61 -14.07
C MET A 130 -5.52 -1.34 -13.21
N GLY A 131 -4.67 -0.37 -13.61
CA GLY A 131 -3.53 0.01 -12.79
C GLY A 131 -3.97 0.64 -11.44
N THR A 132 -4.98 1.50 -11.43
CA THR A 132 -5.55 2.06 -10.20
C THR A 132 -6.14 0.95 -9.32
N LYS A 133 -6.85 0.00 -9.92
CA LYS A 133 -7.37 -1.19 -9.23
C LYS A 133 -6.26 -2.01 -8.58
N GLU A 134 -5.19 -2.31 -9.33
CA GLU A 134 -4.02 -3.06 -8.84
C GLU A 134 -3.39 -2.36 -7.65
N PHE A 135 -3.14 -1.06 -7.79
CA PHE A 135 -2.54 -0.24 -6.74
C PHE A 135 -3.35 -0.29 -5.44
N ILE A 136 -4.65 -0.02 -5.52
CA ILE A 136 -5.56 -0.07 -4.36
C ILE A 136 -5.53 -1.45 -3.72
N TYR A 137 -5.60 -2.50 -4.53
CA TYR A 137 -5.68 -3.87 -4.06
C TYR A 137 -4.42 -4.33 -3.32
N GLN A 138 -3.23 -3.93 -3.80
CA GLN A 138 -1.96 -4.22 -3.14
C GLN A 138 -1.90 -3.60 -1.74
N PHE A 139 -2.26 -2.32 -1.61
CA PHE A 139 -2.25 -1.64 -0.31
C PHE A 139 -3.37 -2.11 0.62
N LEU A 140 -4.55 -2.47 0.10
CA LEU A 140 -5.63 -3.08 0.87
C LEU A 140 -5.20 -4.42 1.48
N LYS A 141 -4.57 -5.30 0.69
CA LYS A 141 -4.05 -6.58 1.19
C LYS A 141 -2.99 -6.39 2.26
N TRP A 142 -2.01 -5.52 2.00
CA TRP A 142 -0.98 -5.19 2.99
C TRP A 142 -1.62 -4.69 4.30
N TRP A 143 -2.55 -3.73 4.22
CA TRP A 143 -3.26 -3.20 5.38
C TRP A 143 -4.02 -4.28 6.15
N ASN A 144 -4.72 -5.18 5.45
CA ASN A 144 -5.49 -6.25 6.06
C ASN A 144 -4.62 -7.18 6.93
N ILE A 145 -3.40 -7.46 6.48
CA ILE A 145 -2.43 -8.31 7.19
C ILE A 145 -1.86 -7.57 8.40
N VAL A 146 -1.37 -6.34 8.21
CA VAL A 146 -0.67 -5.61 9.28
C VAL A 146 -1.60 -5.04 10.35
N ASN A 147 -2.91 -5.03 10.11
CA ASN A 147 -3.95 -4.56 11.04
C ASN A 147 -4.95 -5.69 11.40
N ALA A 148 -4.47 -6.91 11.50
CA ALA A 148 -5.21 -8.04 12.07
C ALA A 148 -5.28 -7.88 13.60
N LYS A 149 -6.47 -7.48 14.12
CA LYS A 149 -6.67 -7.16 15.55
C LYS A 149 -7.11 -8.33 16.42
N ASN A 150 -7.69 -9.38 15.82
CA ASN A 150 -8.16 -10.55 16.55
C ASN A 150 -8.19 -11.78 15.64
N SER A 151 -8.23 -12.97 16.24
CA SER A 151 -8.18 -14.25 15.53
C SER A 151 -9.39 -14.53 14.62
N GLU A 152 -10.54 -13.94 14.95
CA GLU A 152 -11.81 -14.26 14.29
C GLU A 152 -12.14 -13.33 13.13
N LYS A 153 -11.47 -12.18 13.00
CA LYS A 153 -11.72 -11.19 11.93
C LYS A 153 -11.63 -11.83 10.55
N GLY A 154 -10.62 -12.66 10.32
CA GLY A 154 -10.43 -13.37 9.06
C GLY A 154 -11.59 -14.32 8.74
N LYS A 155 -12.09 -15.07 9.73
CA LYS A 155 -13.24 -15.97 9.56
C LYS A 155 -14.53 -15.19 9.32
N ARG A 156 -14.80 -14.17 10.14
CA ARG A 156 -16.00 -13.33 10.06
C ARG A 156 -16.11 -12.62 8.71
N LEU A 157 -15.01 -12.07 8.21
CA LEU A 157 -14.95 -11.38 6.92
C LEU A 157 -14.71 -12.32 5.73
N LYS A 158 -14.54 -13.63 5.99
CA LYS A 158 -14.11 -14.63 4.98
C LYS A 158 -12.89 -14.15 4.17
N ASN A 159 -11.97 -13.45 4.84
CA ASN A 159 -10.78 -12.88 4.23
C ASN A 159 -9.52 -13.42 4.93
N PRO A 160 -8.75 -14.31 4.28
CA PRO A 160 -7.58 -14.93 4.91
C PRO A 160 -6.46 -13.94 5.25
N PHE A 161 -6.42 -12.77 4.59
CA PHE A 161 -5.46 -11.72 4.90
C PHE A 161 -5.79 -10.94 6.18
N CYS A 162 -7.00 -11.08 6.73
CA CYS A 162 -7.39 -10.44 7.99
C CYS A 162 -7.21 -11.33 9.22
N GLY A 163 -6.71 -12.55 9.06
CA GLY A 163 -6.41 -13.47 10.16
C GLY A 163 -4.97 -13.33 10.67
N PRO A 164 -4.67 -13.81 11.89
CA PRO A 164 -3.30 -13.94 12.38
C PRO A 164 -2.46 -14.83 11.46
N ILE A 165 -1.16 -14.57 11.42
CA ILE A 165 -0.21 -15.42 10.72
C ILE A 165 0.11 -16.63 11.61
N ARG A 166 -0.17 -17.83 11.11
CA ARG A 166 -0.04 -19.10 11.84
C ARG A 166 1.03 -20.02 11.28
N SER A 167 1.53 -19.74 10.07
CA SER A 167 2.64 -20.47 9.47
C SER A 167 3.46 -19.59 8.52
N LYS A 168 4.68 -20.02 8.22
CA LYS A 168 5.57 -19.35 7.26
C LYS A 168 5.05 -19.42 5.81
N ASP A 169 4.31 -20.47 5.49
CA ASP A 169 3.81 -20.73 4.13
C ASP A 169 2.39 -20.17 3.90
N GLN A 170 1.80 -19.53 4.90
CA GLN A 170 0.48 -18.93 4.77
C GLN A 170 0.46 -17.86 3.67
N MET A 171 -0.67 -17.74 2.97
CA MET A 171 -0.86 -16.75 1.89
C MET A 171 -0.47 -15.32 2.29
N SER A 172 -0.69 -14.93 3.54
CA SER A 172 -0.28 -13.62 4.07
C SER A 172 1.24 -13.43 4.02
N MET A 173 2.03 -14.44 4.38
CA MET A 173 3.49 -14.39 4.30
C MET A 173 3.99 -14.41 2.86
N VAL A 174 3.39 -15.25 2.01
CA VAL A 174 3.69 -15.25 0.57
C VAL A 174 3.43 -13.88 -0.04
N PHE A 175 2.31 -13.25 0.32
CA PHE A 175 1.99 -11.91 -0.12
C PHE A 175 2.98 -10.86 0.42
N LEU A 176 3.31 -10.88 1.71
CA LEU A 176 4.25 -9.90 2.29
C LEU A 176 5.62 -9.95 1.61
N ASN A 177 6.15 -11.14 1.32
CA ASN A 177 7.41 -11.28 0.58
C ASN A 177 7.30 -10.69 -0.83
N LYS A 178 6.25 -11.08 -1.59
CA LYS A 178 6.01 -10.52 -2.93
C LYS A 178 5.81 -9.00 -2.91
N PHE A 179 5.11 -8.49 -1.90
CA PHE A 179 4.88 -7.06 -1.73
C PHE A 179 6.18 -6.33 -1.40
N TYR A 180 7.05 -6.89 -0.56
CA TYR A 180 8.39 -6.35 -0.31
C TYR A 180 9.22 -6.30 -1.59
N ASP A 181 9.29 -7.40 -2.35
CA ASP A 181 10.03 -7.44 -3.63
C ASP A 181 9.47 -6.43 -4.64
N TRP A 182 8.15 -6.30 -4.69
CA TRP A 182 7.47 -5.30 -5.50
C TRP A 182 7.86 -3.87 -5.11
N LEU A 183 7.93 -3.56 -3.81
CA LEU A 183 8.42 -2.26 -3.34
C LEU A 183 9.90 -2.03 -3.68
N VAL A 184 10.76 -3.04 -3.53
CA VAL A 184 12.17 -2.95 -3.93
C VAL A 184 12.28 -2.66 -5.42
N SER A 185 11.53 -3.40 -6.24
CA SER A 185 11.44 -3.19 -7.69
C SER A 185 10.97 -1.77 -8.02
N TRP A 186 9.94 -1.28 -7.34
CA TRP A 186 9.41 0.06 -7.57
C TRP A 186 10.44 1.15 -7.26
N ASN A 187 11.23 0.98 -6.20
CA ASN A 187 12.30 1.93 -5.86
C ASN A 187 13.46 1.90 -6.88
N ASN A 188 13.75 0.73 -7.43
CA ASN A 188 14.89 0.53 -8.34
C ASN A 188 14.55 0.84 -9.80
N LYS A 189 13.30 0.67 -10.22
CA LYS A 189 12.90 0.90 -11.61
C LYS A 189 12.79 2.39 -11.92
N SER A 190 13.64 2.81 -12.84
CA SER A 190 13.63 4.15 -13.42
C SER A 190 12.49 4.30 -14.41
N ALA A 191 11.75 5.40 -14.23
CA ALA A 191 11.06 6.22 -15.21
C ALA A 191 10.28 5.54 -16.35
N LEU A 192 9.03 5.96 -16.49
CA LEU A 192 8.27 5.77 -17.71
C LEU A 192 9.04 6.23 -18.97
N PRO A 193 8.77 5.62 -20.15
CA PRO A 193 9.25 6.12 -21.43
C PRO A 193 8.93 7.61 -21.62
N LEU A 194 9.78 8.36 -22.34
CA LEU A 194 9.64 9.81 -22.50
C LEU A 194 8.29 10.22 -23.12
N GLU A 195 7.81 9.50 -24.12
CA GLU A 195 6.52 9.75 -24.78
C GLU A 195 5.37 9.68 -23.78
N LYS A 196 5.30 8.58 -23.02
CA LYS A 196 4.28 8.38 -21.98
C LYS A 196 4.40 9.39 -20.83
N ARG A 197 5.61 9.91 -20.58
CA ARG A 197 5.81 11.01 -19.63
C ARG A 197 5.21 12.33 -20.10
N LYS A 198 5.40 12.67 -21.38
CA LYS A 198 4.82 13.88 -21.97
C LYS A 198 3.30 13.82 -21.96
N GLU A 199 2.71 12.69 -22.36
CA GLU A 199 1.26 12.46 -22.35
C GLU A 199 0.65 12.69 -20.96
N LEU A 200 1.31 12.19 -19.91
CA LEU A 200 0.84 12.29 -18.52
C LEU A 200 1.28 13.57 -17.81
N GLY A 201 1.96 14.50 -18.50
CA GLY A 201 2.49 15.73 -17.90
C GLY A 201 3.50 15.49 -16.76
N LEU A 202 4.26 14.41 -16.83
CA LEU A 202 5.19 13.98 -15.79
C LEU A 202 6.54 14.71 -15.88
N PRO A 203 6.93 15.55 -14.90
CA PRO A 203 8.30 16.06 -14.83
C PRO A 203 9.26 14.96 -14.38
N GLY A 204 10.37 14.78 -15.10
CA GLY A 204 11.45 13.87 -14.69
C GLY A 204 11.12 12.38 -14.86
N LYS A 205 11.19 11.59 -13.77
CA LYS A 205 11.05 10.11 -13.79
C LYS A 205 9.61 9.60 -13.58
N GLY A 206 8.60 10.46 -13.59
CA GLY A 206 7.22 10.07 -13.29
C GLY A 206 6.88 10.09 -11.80
N GLY A 207 5.59 10.03 -11.49
CA GLY A 207 5.06 10.08 -10.13
C GLY A 207 5.38 8.82 -9.35
N ARG A 208 5.85 8.98 -8.13
CA ARG A 208 6.32 7.90 -7.25
C ARG A 208 6.12 8.27 -5.79
N LEU A 209 6.21 7.29 -4.90
CA LEU A 209 6.29 7.58 -3.47
C LEU A 209 7.55 8.38 -3.16
N SER A 210 7.47 9.24 -2.14
CA SER A 210 8.61 9.96 -1.57
C SER A 210 9.62 8.94 -1.06
N LYS A 211 10.90 9.34 -1.01
CA LYS A 211 11.98 8.46 -0.56
C LYS A 211 11.72 7.94 0.86
N GLU A 212 11.19 8.81 1.72
CA GLU A 212 10.88 8.51 3.12
C GLU A 212 9.72 7.52 3.22
N THR A 213 8.64 7.73 2.45
CA THR A 213 7.48 6.84 2.43
C THR A 213 7.86 5.47 1.88
N GLN A 214 8.63 5.45 0.78
CA GLN A 214 9.14 4.23 0.16
C GLN A 214 10.02 3.43 1.12
N PHE A 215 10.99 4.09 1.73
CA PHE A 215 11.91 3.49 2.70
C PHE A 215 11.16 2.92 3.90
N ALA A 216 10.29 3.72 4.53
CA ALA A 216 9.60 3.30 5.75
C ALA A 216 8.64 2.12 5.50
N LEU A 217 8.02 2.06 4.31
CA LEU A 217 7.15 0.96 3.91
C LEU A 217 7.95 -0.33 3.62
N GLN A 218 9.08 -0.24 2.91
CA GLN A 218 9.99 -1.36 2.69
C GLN A 218 10.54 -1.89 4.02
N PHE A 219 11.06 -0.99 4.86
CA PHE A 219 11.65 -1.32 6.14
C PHE A 219 10.64 -2.02 7.06
N THR A 220 9.44 -1.45 7.22
CA THR A 220 8.40 -2.03 8.08
C THR A 220 7.92 -3.38 7.56
N THR A 221 7.73 -3.52 6.25
CA THR A 221 7.32 -4.80 5.65
C THR A 221 8.39 -5.87 5.88
N LYS A 222 9.66 -5.53 5.68
CA LYS A 222 10.78 -6.44 5.92
C LYS A 222 10.89 -6.83 7.40
N SER A 223 10.81 -5.87 8.30
CA SER A 223 10.81 -6.12 9.74
C SER A 223 9.69 -7.06 10.16
N LEU A 224 8.46 -6.89 9.63
CA LEU A 224 7.34 -7.80 9.92
C LEU A 224 7.61 -9.23 9.45
N ILE A 225 8.17 -9.39 8.24
CA ILE A 225 8.57 -10.71 7.72
C ILE A 225 9.61 -11.35 8.64
N ASP A 226 10.61 -10.56 9.06
CA ASP A 226 11.70 -11.05 9.91
C ASP A 226 11.22 -11.40 11.33
N ILE A 227 10.31 -10.62 11.90
CA ILE A 227 9.64 -10.94 13.19
C ILE A 227 8.94 -12.29 13.10
N VAL A 228 8.10 -12.49 12.08
CA VAL A 228 7.34 -13.74 11.92
C VAL A 228 8.29 -14.93 11.76
N ASN A 229 9.32 -14.78 10.93
CA ASN A 229 10.31 -15.83 10.72
C ASN A 229 11.11 -16.17 11.98
N HIS A 230 11.41 -15.16 12.81
CA HIS A 230 12.11 -15.34 14.07
C HIS A 230 11.26 -16.08 15.10
N ILE A 231 10.01 -15.64 15.31
CA ILE A 231 9.07 -16.29 16.24
C ILE A 231 8.90 -17.78 15.89
N PHE A 232 8.65 -18.09 14.62
CA PHE A 232 8.52 -19.47 14.15
C PHE A 232 9.85 -20.23 13.98
N LYS A 233 11.01 -19.63 14.28
CA LYS A 233 12.27 -20.38 14.42
C LYS A 233 12.45 -20.78 15.88
N GLU A 234 12.20 -19.86 16.79
CA GLU A 234 12.36 -20.08 18.24
C GLU A 234 11.30 -21.00 18.85
N HIS A 235 10.12 -21.11 18.22
CA HIS A 235 8.99 -21.90 18.75
C HIS A 235 8.63 -23.11 17.87
N THR A 236 9.58 -23.62 17.09
CA THR A 236 9.43 -24.94 16.46
C THR A 236 9.80 -25.99 17.51
N PRO A 237 8.91 -26.93 17.87
CA PRO A 237 9.24 -28.00 18.82
C PRO A 237 10.37 -28.90 18.32
#